data_AF-A0AA51DBI1-F1
#
_entry.id   AF-A0AA51DBI1-F1
#
_cell.length_a   1.000
_cell.length_b   1.000
_cell.length_c   1.000
_cell.angle_alpha   90.00
_cell.angle_beta   90.00
_cell.angle_gamma   90.00
#
_symmetry.space_group_name_H-M   'P 1'
#
loop_
_entity.id
_entity.type
_entity.pdbx_description
1 polymer ?
#
loop_
_entity_poly.entity_id
_entity_poly.type
_entity_poly.pdbx_seq_one_letter_code
_entity_poly.pdbx_strand_id
1 'polypeptide(L)'
;MKKFSFTLQKILEIKEQMLDNLKIELGGLNNNLARIEASINNLKAQLQKIEKEFIEKSSVLISVGEMTYYKMLTSSILKQIENKEEEKCIVLRKIEAKRQEIISMNMEISSLEKLKEKEKDKYNKTLNRNEEIFIEEFVSNNSVSKRYAI
;
A
#
# COMPACT_ATOMS: atom_id res chain seq x y z
N MET A 1 20.96 -31.58 15.77
CA MET A 1 19.63 -31.51 15.12
C MET A 1 19.68 -30.48 13.99
N LYS A 2 19.13 -30.79 12.80
CA LYS A 2 19.05 -29.82 11.69
C LYS A 2 18.08 -28.71 12.08
N LYS A 3 18.47 -27.43 12.00
CA LYS A 3 17.57 -26.28 12.26
C LYS A 3 16.40 -26.27 11.26
N PHE A 4 15.23 -25.83 11.69
CA PHE A 4 14.06 -25.63 10.82
C PHE A 4 14.38 -24.65 9.69
N SER A 5 14.00 -24.99 8.46
CA SER A 5 14.10 -24.10 7.30
C SER A 5 12.80 -24.17 6.51
N PHE A 6 12.17 -23.03 6.27
CA PHE A 6 10.97 -22.96 5.45
C PHE A 6 11.34 -22.93 3.97
N THR A 7 10.79 -23.87 3.19
CA THR A 7 11.17 -24.07 1.77
C THR A 7 10.86 -22.83 0.93
N LEU A 8 9.78 -22.11 1.24
CA LEU A 8 9.34 -20.92 0.50
C LEU A 8 9.78 -19.60 1.14
N GLN A 9 10.78 -19.63 2.04
CA GLN A 9 11.24 -18.43 2.76
C GLN A 9 11.67 -17.30 1.81
N LYS A 10 12.42 -17.62 0.76
CA LYS A 10 12.83 -16.63 -0.25
C LYS A 10 11.65 -15.99 -0.98
N ILE A 11 10.61 -16.79 -1.25
CA ILE A 11 9.41 -16.29 -1.94
C ILE A 11 8.62 -15.35 -1.02
N LEU A 12 8.53 -15.67 0.27
CA LEU A 12 7.93 -14.81 1.28
C LEU A 12 8.65 -13.45 1.33
N GLU A 13 9.98 -13.45 1.43
CA GLU A 13 10.80 -12.23 1.47
C GLU A 13 10.63 -11.38 0.19
N ILE A 14 10.61 -12.01 -0.98
CA ILE A 14 10.38 -11.30 -2.26
C ILE A 14 9.00 -10.64 -2.25
N LYS A 15 7.96 -11.31 -1.75
CA LYS A 15 6.60 -10.76 -1.68
C LYS A 15 6.49 -9.60 -0.70
N GLU A 16 7.16 -9.69 0.46
CA GLU A 16 7.24 -8.59 1.42
C GLU A 16 7.91 -7.35 0.80
N GLN A 17 9.01 -7.54 0.06
CA GLN A 17 9.65 -6.45 -0.68
C GLN A 17 8.74 -5.85 -1.76
N MET A 18 8.02 -6.70 -2.50
CA MET A 18 7.03 -6.24 -3.48
C MET A 18 5.91 -5.44 -2.81
N LEU A 19 5.42 -5.87 -1.65
CA LEU A 19 4.42 -5.15 -0.88
C LEU A 19 4.92 -3.74 -0.49
N ASP A 20 6.17 -3.62 -0.05
CA ASP A 20 6.74 -2.32 0.31
C ASP A 20 6.89 -1.40 -0.90
N ASN A 21 7.28 -1.94 -2.05
CA ASN A 21 7.29 -1.17 -3.31
C ASN A 21 5.89 -0.66 -3.67
N LEU A 22 4.85 -1.49 -3.55
CA LEU A 22 3.46 -1.06 -3.80
C LEU A 22 3.02 0.07 -2.86
N LYS A 23 3.44 0.05 -1.59
CA LYS A 23 3.17 1.14 -0.64
C LYS A 23 3.88 2.44 -1.04
N ILE A 24 5.12 2.36 -1.50
CA ILE A 24 5.88 3.51 -2.01
C ILE A 24 5.17 4.12 -3.22
N GLU A 25 4.75 3.30 -4.18
CA GLU A 25 3.99 3.74 -5.35
C GLU A 25 2.67 4.42 -4.95
N LEU A 26 1.94 3.84 -4.00
CA LEU A 26 0.72 4.44 -3.45
C LEU A 26 1.01 5.81 -2.81
N GLY A 27 2.11 5.93 -2.06
CA GLY A 27 2.58 7.20 -1.51
C GLY A 27 2.85 8.25 -2.61
N GLY A 28 3.49 7.84 -3.71
CA GLY A 28 3.71 8.68 -4.89
C GLY A 28 2.40 9.16 -5.52
N LEU A 29 1.41 8.27 -5.65
CA LEU A 29 0.08 8.62 -6.17
C LEU A 29 -0.67 9.60 -5.26
N ASN A 30 -0.60 9.42 -3.94
CA ASN A 30 -1.21 10.35 -2.98
C ASN A 30 -0.55 11.74 -3.02
N ASN A 31 0.77 11.79 -3.16
CA ASN A 31 1.48 13.06 -3.34
C ASN A 31 1.08 13.75 -4.65
N ASN A 32 0.89 12.99 -5.72
CA ASN A 32 0.40 13.53 -6.99
C ASN A 32 -1.04 14.08 -6.84
N LEU A 33 -1.92 13.35 -6.15
CA LEU A 33 -3.27 13.81 -5.85
C LEU A 33 -3.26 15.14 -5.08
N ALA A 34 -2.46 15.25 -4.02
CA ALA A 34 -2.33 16.47 -3.24
C ALA A 34 -1.85 17.67 -4.08
N ARG A 35 -0.93 17.44 -5.03
CA ARG A 35 -0.47 18.48 -5.98
C ARG A 35 -1.58 18.94 -6.92
N ILE A 36 -2.36 18.00 -7.46
CA ILE A 36 -3.49 18.32 -8.33
C ILE A 36 -4.54 19.13 -7.57
N GLU A 37 -4.88 18.72 -6.34
CA GLU A 37 -5.82 19.46 -5.49
C GLU A 37 -5.34 20.87 -5.14
N ALA A 38 -4.05 21.02 -4.83
CA ALA A 38 -3.45 22.35 -4.63
C ALA A 38 -3.55 23.22 -5.90
N SER A 39 -3.31 22.64 -7.07
CA SER A 39 -3.46 23.34 -8.36
C SER A 39 -4.90 23.79 -8.62
N ILE A 40 -5.88 22.92 -8.35
CA ILE A 40 -7.31 23.24 -8.48
C ILE A 40 -7.68 24.39 -7.54
N ASN A 41 -7.23 24.33 -6.28
CA ASN A 41 -7.50 25.36 -5.29
C ASN A 41 -6.88 26.71 -5.69
N ASN A 42 -5.66 26.70 -6.25
CA ASN A 42 -5.03 27.90 -6.78
C ASN A 42 -5.84 28.49 -7.95
N LEU A 43 -6.26 27.67 -8.91
CA LEU A 43 -7.11 28.13 -10.03
C LEU A 43 -8.45 28.70 -9.55
N LYS A 44 -9.09 28.08 -8.56
CA LYS A 44 -10.33 28.59 -7.94
C LYS A 44 -10.09 29.93 -7.23
N ALA A 45 -8.97 30.10 -6.54
CA ALA A 45 -8.61 31.37 -5.92
C ALA A 45 -8.33 32.47 -6.96
N GLN A 46 -7.66 32.14 -8.07
CA GLN A 46 -7.45 33.06 -9.19
C GLN A 46 -8.78 33.48 -9.80
N LEU A 47 -9.70 32.55 -10.03
CA LEU A 47 -11.04 32.84 -10.55
C LEU A 47 -11.79 33.83 -9.64
N GLN A 48 -11.81 33.58 -8.33
CA GLN A 48 -12.44 34.49 -7.36
C GLN A 48 -11.82 35.90 -7.38
N LYS A 49 -10.50 35.99 -7.57
CA LYS A 49 -9.82 37.29 -7.67
C LYS A 49 -10.26 38.04 -8.93
N ILE A 50 -10.34 37.34 -10.06
CA ILE A 50 -10.77 37.90 -11.35
C ILE A 50 -12.22 38.35 -11.29
N GLU A 51 -13.10 37.55 -10.68
CA GLU A 51 -14.50 37.91 -10.48
C GLU A 51 -14.66 39.18 -9.63
N LYS A 52 -13.90 39.30 -8.53
CA LYS A 52 -13.89 40.53 -7.72
C LYS A 52 -13.44 41.75 -8.51
N GLU A 53 -12.33 41.64 -9.24
CA GLU A 53 -11.81 42.74 -10.06
C GLU A 53 -12.81 43.15 -11.15
N PHE A 54 -13.49 42.17 -11.77
CA PHE A 54 -14.53 42.43 -12.75
C PHE A 54 -15.72 43.19 -12.14
N ILE A 55 -16.23 42.77 -10.98
CA ILE A 55 -17.34 43.42 -10.28
C ILE A 55 -16.96 44.86 -9.90
N GLU A 56 -15.76 45.07 -9.36
CA GLU A 56 -15.26 46.40 -8.99
C GLU A 56 -15.20 47.32 -10.22
N LYS A 57 -14.63 46.87 -11.34
CA LYS A 57 -14.58 47.67 -12.58
C LYS A 57 -15.95 47.91 -13.20
N SER A 58 -16.83 46.90 -13.21
CA SER A 58 -18.17 47.06 -13.80
C SER A 58 -19.04 48.03 -13.01
N SER A 59 -18.77 48.21 -11.72
CA SER A 59 -19.48 49.17 -10.86
C SER A 59 -19.19 50.64 -11.19
N VAL A 60 -18.06 50.92 -11.86
CA VAL A 60 -17.63 52.27 -12.24
C VAL A 60 -17.93 52.53 -13.71
N LEU A 61 -17.22 51.85 -14.60
CA LEU A 61 -17.38 51.90 -16.06
C LEU A 61 -16.51 50.79 -16.65
N ILE A 62 -17.07 49.99 -17.55
CA ILE A 62 -16.32 48.94 -18.25
C ILE A 62 -16.61 48.98 -19.74
N SER A 63 -15.58 48.82 -20.56
CA SER A 63 -15.75 48.75 -22.01
C SER A 63 -16.24 47.36 -22.45
N VAL A 64 -16.87 47.28 -23.62
CA VAL A 64 -17.27 45.99 -24.22
C VAL A 64 -16.06 45.07 -24.44
N GLY A 65 -14.90 45.63 -24.80
CA GLY A 65 -13.65 44.87 -24.98
C GLY A 65 -13.11 44.27 -23.68
N GLU A 66 -13.20 44.99 -22.57
CA GLU A 66 -12.82 44.45 -21.26
C GLU A 66 -13.79 43.36 -20.80
N MET A 67 -15.10 43.55 -21.02
CA MET A 67 -16.09 42.55 -20.68
C MET A 67 -15.90 41.24 -21.45
N THR A 68 -15.56 41.31 -22.75
CA THR A 68 -15.22 40.11 -23.53
C THR A 68 -13.91 39.48 -23.08
N TYR A 69 -12.91 40.28 -22.71
CA TYR A 69 -11.65 39.78 -22.13
C TYR A 69 -11.88 38.99 -20.83
N TYR A 70 -12.61 39.55 -19.85
CA TYR A 70 -12.92 38.85 -18.61
C TYR A 70 -13.70 37.57 -18.85
N LYS A 71 -14.67 37.58 -19.77
CA LYS A 71 -15.42 36.37 -20.16
C LYS A 71 -14.50 35.28 -20.72
N MET A 72 -13.58 35.64 -21.62
CA MET A 72 -12.62 34.68 -22.19
C MET A 72 -11.66 34.14 -21.12
N LEU A 73 -11.15 35.01 -20.25
CA LEU A 73 -10.26 34.64 -19.16
C LEU A 73 -10.94 33.67 -18.18
N THR A 74 -12.15 33.99 -17.73
CA THR A 74 -12.94 33.11 -16.86
C THR A 74 -13.22 31.77 -17.52
N SER A 75 -13.64 31.78 -18.79
CA SER A 75 -13.86 30.54 -19.54
C SER A 75 -12.60 29.68 -19.64
N SER A 76 -11.43 30.29 -19.84
CA SER A 76 -10.15 29.59 -19.89
C SER A 76 -9.81 28.93 -18.56
N ILE A 77 -9.96 29.65 -17.44
CA ILE A 77 -9.66 29.13 -16.10
C ILE A 77 -10.63 28.01 -15.73
N LEU A 78 -11.93 28.16 -16.02
CA LEU A 78 -12.91 27.10 -15.81
C LEU A 78 -12.55 25.84 -16.58
N LYS A 79 -12.10 25.96 -17.84
CA LYS A 79 -11.65 24.80 -18.62
C LYS A 79 -10.40 24.15 -18.03
N GLN A 80 -9.47 24.94 -17.50
CA GLN A 80 -8.30 24.40 -16.79
C GLN A 80 -8.69 23.65 -15.51
N ILE A 81 -9.66 24.16 -14.75
CA ILE A 81 -10.20 23.48 -13.56
C ILE A 81 -10.84 22.16 -13.96
N GLU A 82 -11.69 22.15 -15.00
CA GLU A 82 -12.34 20.93 -15.50
C GLU A 82 -11.30 19.85 -15.86
N ASN A 83 -10.30 20.21 -16.66
CA ASN A 83 -9.23 19.29 -17.04
C ASN A 83 -8.47 18.75 -15.82
N LYS A 84 -8.23 19.58 -14.80
CA LYS A 84 -7.56 19.15 -13.55
C LYS A 84 -8.42 18.25 -12.68
N GLU A 85 -9.73 18.48 -12.63
CA GLU A 85 -10.67 17.58 -11.93
C GLU A 85 -10.76 16.22 -12.64
N GLU A 86 -10.68 16.17 -13.97
CA GLU A 86 -10.54 14.92 -14.74
C GLU A 86 -9.24 14.18 -14.40
N GLU A 87 -8.10 14.89 -14.40
CA GLU A 87 -6.81 14.34 -13.96
C GLU A 87 -6.90 13.76 -12.53
N LYS A 88 -7.55 14.48 -11.61
CA LYS A 88 -7.81 14.02 -10.25
C LYS A 88 -8.59 12.71 -10.23
N CYS A 89 -9.67 12.60 -11.02
CA CYS A 89 -10.47 11.38 -11.11
C CYS A 89 -9.64 10.18 -11.59
N ILE A 90 -8.75 10.40 -12.57
CA ILE A 90 -7.85 9.35 -13.08
C ILE A 90 -6.89 8.89 -11.98
N VAL A 91 -6.29 9.82 -11.23
CA VAL A 91 -5.36 9.49 -10.14
C VAL A 91 -6.08 8.75 -9.01
N LEU A 92 -7.29 9.15 -8.64
CA LEU A 92 -8.10 8.44 -7.63
C LEU A 92 -8.38 6.99 -8.03
N ARG A 93 -8.71 6.74 -9.31
CA ARG A 93 -8.88 5.36 -9.82
C ARG A 93 -7.59 4.55 -9.71
N LYS A 94 -6.43 5.16 -10.00
CA LYS A 94 -5.12 4.50 -9.84
C LYS A 94 -4.81 4.19 -8.39
N ILE A 95 -5.15 5.09 -7.47
CA ILE A 95 -5.00 4.88 -6.01
C ILE A 95 -5.83 3.69 -5.56
N GLU A 96 -7.11 3.62 -5.95
CA GLU A 96 -7.98 2.50 -5.59
C GLU A 96 -7.48 1.18 -6.17
N ALA A 97 -7.08 1.15 -7.44
CA ALA A 97 -6.47 -0.05 -8.04
C ALA A 97 -5.22 -0.51 -7.26
N LYS A 98 -4.33 0.44 -6.91
CA LYS A 98 -3.12 0.15 -6.14
C LYS A 98 -3.42 -0.36 -4.73
N ARG A 99 -4.48 0.14 -4.09
CA ARG A 99 -4.96 -0.38 -2.78
C ARG A 99 -5.42 -1.83 -2.90
N GLN A 100 -6.13 -2.18 -3.97
CA GLN A 100 -6.54 -3.57 -4.20
C GLN A 100 -5.33 -4.50 -4.44
N GLU A 101 -4.31 -4.05 -5.19
CA GLU A 101 -3.06 -4.80 -5.35
C GLU A 101 -2.36 -5.06 -4.00
N ILE A 102 -2.30 -4.05 -3.13
CA ILE A 102 -1.74 -4.18 -1.78
C ILE A 102 -2.53 -5.20 -0.94
N ILE A 103 -3.86 -5.15 -1.00
CA ILE A 103 -4.72 -6.09 -0.28
C ILE A 103 -4.45 -7.53 -0.76
N SER A 104 -4.41 -7.75 -2.08
CA SER A 104 -4.10 -9.06 -2.66
C SER A 104 -2.73 -9.57 -2.21
N MET A 105 -1.70 -8.71 -2.28
CA MET A 105 -0.35 -9.07 -1.85
C MET A 105 -0.28 -9.44 -0.36
N ASN A 106 -0.99 -8.71 0.51
CA ASN A 106 -1.08 -9.04 1.92
C ASN A 106 -1.76 -10.39 2.16
N MET A 107 -2.82 -10.71 1.41
CA MET A 107 -3.48 -12.02 1.50
C MET A 107 -2.53 -13.17 1.12
N GLU A 108 -1.72 -12.97 0.08
CA GLU A 108 -0.72 -13.95 -0.35
C GLU A 108 0.39 -14.14 0.69
N ILE A 109 0.91 -13.05 1.25
CA ILE A 109 1.90 -13.08 2.33
C ILE A 109 1.32 -13.82 3.55
N SER A 110 0.12 -13.46 4.02
CA SER A 110 -0.50 -14.13 5.15
C SER A 110 -0.71 -15.63 4.90
N SER A 111 -1.02 -16.02 3.67
CA SER A 111 -1.17 -17.43 3.30
C SER A 111 0.16 -18.19 3.39
N LEU A 112 1.26 -17.58 2.95
CA LEU A 112 2.61 -18.15 3.09
C LEU A 112 3.07 -18.22 4.55
N GLU A 113 2.78 -17.21 5.36
CA GLU A 113 3.09 -17.21 6.79
C GLU A 113 2.35 -18.34 7.52
N LYS A 114 1.07 -18.55 7.23
CA LYS A 114 0.28 -19.66 7.78
C LYS A 114 0.83 -21.02 7.35
N LEU A 115 1.35 -21.14 6.13
CA LEU A 115 2.01 -22.36 5.67
C LEU A 115 3.32 -22.60 6.44
N LYS A 116 4.13 -21.56 6.62
CA LYS A 116 5.37 -21.60 7.40
C LYS A 116 5.12 -22.01 8.85
N GLU A 117 4.08 -21.49 9.48
CA GLU A 117 3.67 -21.85 10.84
C GLU A 117 3.31 -23.33 10.92
N LYS A 118 2.48 -23.84 10.00
CA LYS A 118 2.09 -25.26 9.95
C LYS A 118 3.30 -26.19 9.73
N GLU A 119 4.26 -25.81 8.89
CA GLU A 119 5.49 -26.60 8.69
C GLU A 119 6.35 -26.62 9.95
N LYS A 120 6.47 -25.47 10.63
CA LYS A 120 7.21 -25.35 11.88
C LYS A 120 6.60 -26.22 12.98
N ASP A 121 5.28 -26.24 13.09
CA ASP A 121 4.56 -27.08 14.05
C ASP A 121 4.78 -28.57 13.80
N LYS A 122 4.73 -28.99 12.53
CA LYS A 122 5.04 -30.38 12.15
C LYS A 122 6.47 -30.75 12.52
N TYR A 123 7.42 -29.87 12.22
CA TYR A 123 8.82 -30.07 12.57
C TYR A 123 9.03 -30.20 14.09
N ASN A 124 8.42 -29.31 14.89
CA ASN A 124 8.49 -29.38 16.35
C ASN A 124 7.88 -30.68 16.89
N LYS A 125 6.73 -31.11 16.37
CA LYS A 125 6.12 -32.40 16.75
C LYS A 125 7.03 -33.59 16.44
N THR A 126 7.71 -33.59 15.29
CA THR A 126 8.67 -34.65 14.96
C THR A 126 9.91 -34.63 15.84
N LEU A 127 10.40 -33.45 16.23
CA LEU A 127 11.50 -33.35 17.18
C LEU A 127 11.12 -33.91 18.55
N ASN A 128 9.98 -33.46 19.10
CA ASN A 128 9.51 -33.93 20.41
C ASN A 128 9.33 -35.45 20.42
N ARG A 129 8.74 -36.03 19.36
CA ARG A 129 8.60 -37.49 19.23
C ARG A 129 9.94 -38.22 19.18
N ASN A 130 10.94 -37.68 18.48
CA ASN A 130 12.27 -38.28 18.43
C ASN A 130 12.99 -38.18 19.78
N GLU A 131 12.78 -37.09 20.52
CA GLU A 131 13.29 -36.93 21.89
C GLU A 131 12.62 -37.91 22.85
N GLU A 132 11.31 -38.10 22.77
CA GLU A 132 10.57 -39.11 23.54
C GLU A 132 11.12 -40.52 23.29
N ILE A 133 11.27 -40.92 22.02
CA ILE A 133 11.85 -42.23 21.64
C ILE A 133 13.27 -42.37 22.20
N PHE A 134 14.10 -41.33 22.08
CA PHE A 134 15.47 -41.35 22.60
C PHE A 134 15.49 -41.54 24.13
N ILE A 135 14.60 -40.86 24.86
CA ILE A 135 14.47 -41.03 26.31
C ILE A 135 14.00 -42.45 26.64
N GLU A 136 12.99 -42.99 25.93
CA GLU A 136 12.51 -44.36 26.13
C GLU A 136 13.61 -45.40 25.88
N GLU A 137 14.37 -45.28 24.79
CA GLU A 137 15.51 -46.14 24.50
C GLU A 137 16.59 -46.04 25.57
N PHE A 138 16.91 -44.81 26.02
CA PHE A 138 17.90 -44.58 27.06
C PHE A 138 17.48 -45.23 28.39
N VAL A 139 16.23 -45.03 28.83
CA VAL A 139 15.68 -45.62 30.06
C VAL A 139 15.63 -47.15 29.96
N SER A 140 15.21 -47.68 28.80
CA SER A 140 15.15 -49.12 28.54
C SER A 140 16.53 -49.76 28.61
N ASN A 141 17.54 -49.20 27.94
CA ASN A 141 18.92 -49.69 28.01
C ASN A 141 19.51 -49.62 29.42
N ASN A 142 19.23 -48.55 30.17
CA ASN A 142 19.72 -48.41 31.55
C ASN A 142 19.05 -49.43 32.50
N SER A 143 17.76 -49.72 32.30
CA SER A 143 17.03 -50.73 33.07
C SER A 143 17.50 -52.16 32.78
N VAL A 144 17.90 -52.45 31.53
CA VAL A 144 18.49 -53.72 31.12
C VAL A 144 19.90 -53.86 31.71
N SER A 145 20.72 -52.81 31.67
CA SER A 145 22.08 -52.83 32.24
C SER A 145 22.07 -53.06 33.76
N LYS A 146 21.09 -52.50 34.49
CA LYS A 146 20.89 -52.78 35.93
C LYS A 146 20.41 -54.20 36.25
N ARG A 147 19.78 -54.91 35.31
CA ARG A 147 19.35 -56.31 35.52
C ARG A 147 20.48 -57.33 35.32
N TYR A 148 21.56 -56.96 34.63
CA TYR A 148 22.74 -57.81 34.43
C TYR A 148 23.91 -57.46 35.36
N ALA A 149 23.76 -56.44 36.21
CA ALA A 149 24.67 -56.18 37.32
C ALA A 149 24.16 -56.92 38.58
N ILE A 150 24.39 -58.23 38.63
CA ILE A 150 24.36 -59.06 39.85
C ILE A 150 25.79 -59.47 40.16
#